data_AF-A0A1Q2KWU1-F1
#
_entry.id   AF-A0A1Q2KWU1-F1
#
_cell.length_a   1.000
_cell.length_b   1.000
_cell.length_c   1.000
_cell.angle_alpha   90.00
_cell.angle_beta   90.00
_cell.angle_gamma   90.00
#
_symmetry.space_group_name_H-M   'P 1'
#
loop_
_entity.id
_entity.type
_entity.pdbx_description
1 polymer ?
#
loop_
_entity_poly.entity_id
_entity_poly.type
_entity_poly.pdbx_seq_one_letter_code
_entity_poly.pdbx_strand_id
1 'polypeptide(L)'
;MGKNILLIALLGMLLAGCEETGETEAAVEVEMKSMEEQQKQLETFTYEDYRMVFDEAAARAEELATEDDLLNKWILRVLADDELLYASDFSDEEAIRFARQEMVENEAWKRYAQEEYGVSITETEVDEFITKGPIASLDPDSDLAYDESYMAMQKAIADSLGLTQEELEYEFQRDLYERAVIWEKLEPELTEKYGESADVRAEYNEEVNAYMNS
;
A
#
# COMPACT_ATOMS: atom_id res chain seq x y z
N MET A 1 10.08 17.56 20.59
CA MET A 1 10.30 17.32 19.15
C MET A 1 9.62 16.02 18.84
N GLY A 2 8.37 16.10 18.37
CA GLY A 2 7.62 14.91 17.99
C GLY A 2 8.28 14.30 16.77
N LYS A 3 8.74 13.05 16.89
CA LYS A 3 9.12 12.25 15.73
C LYS A 3 7.81 12.01 14.97
N ASN A 4 7.71 12.54 13.76
CA ASN A 4 6.68 12.13 12.82
C ASN A 4 6.92 10.65 12.55
N ILE A 5 6.08 9.80 13.16
CA ILE A 5 5.96 8.40 12.81
C ILE A 5 5.36 8.42 11.41
N LEU A 6 6.19 8.14 10.41
CA LEU A 6 5.74 7.85 9.07
C LEU A 6 5.06 6.48 9.16
N LEU A 7 3.80 6.46 9.61
CA LEU A 7 2.89 5.38 9.29
C LEU A 7 2.89 5.32 7.77
N ILE A 8 3.49 4.27 7.21
CA ILE A 8 3.14 3.83 5.87
C ILE A 8 1.72 3.28 6.01
N ALA A 9 0.76 4.20 6.15
CA ALA A 9 -0.60 3.93 5.77
C ALA A 9 -0.52 3.48 4.31
N LEU A 10 -1.05 2.29 4.02
CA LEU A 10 -1.54 1.98 2.70
C LEU A 10 -2.45 3.14 2.31
N LEU A 11 -1.88 4.05 1.52
CA LEU A 11 -2.47 5.32 1.18
C LEU A 11 -3.52 5.02 0.11
N GLY A 12 -4.72 4.63 0.53
CA GLY A 12 -5.88 4.58 -0.34
C GLY A 12 -6.00 5.94 -1.04
N MET A 13 -5.78 5.96 -2.35
CA MET A 13 -5.81 7.19 -3.14
C MET A 13 -7.27 7.60 -3.35
N LEU A 14 -7.71 8.60 -2.58
CA LEU A 14 -8.97 9.30 -2.80
C LEU A 14 -8.87 10.15 -4.08
N LEU A 15 -9.29 9.61 -5.21
CA LEU A 15 -9.56 10.39 -6.41
C LEU A 15 -10.97 11.02 -6.33
N ALA A 16 -11.07 12.15 -5.63
CA ALA A 16 -12.12 13.12 -5.93
C ALA A 16 -11.63 13.98 -7.12
N GLY A 17 -11.73 13.44 -8.34
CA GLY A 17 -11.31 14.10 -9.57
C GLY A 17 -12.29 13.84 -10.71
N CYS A 18 -13.13 14.84 -11.00
CA CYS A 18 -14.17 14.95 -12.03
C CYS A 18 -14.13 13.98 -13.22
N GLU A 19 -15.30 13.34 -13.41
CA GLU A 19 -15.81 12.74 -14.65
C GLU A 19 -15.52 13.60 -15.91
N GLU A 20 -14.83 13.03 -16.91
CA GLU A 20 -15.21 13.19 -18.33
C GLU A 20 -14.60 12.09 -19.24
N THR A 21 -15.50 11.19 -19.66
CA THR A 21 -15.57 10.47 -20.95
C THR A 21 -14.58 9.36 -21.31
N GLY A 22 -15.12 8.12 -21.37
CA GLY A 22 -14.79 7.13 -22.39
C GLY A 22 -14.86 5.67 -21.95
N GLU A 23 -16.05 5.04 -21.91
CA GLU A 23 -16.29 3.58 -21.71
C GLU A 23 -15.28 2.84 -20.80
N THR A 24 -14.86 3.47 -19.71
CA THR A 24 -14.16 2.84 -18.59
C THR A 24 -15.21 2.53 -17.54
N GLU A 25 -15.20 1.31 -17.00
CA GLU A 25 -15.98 0.99 -15.79
C GLU A 25 -15.71 2.08 -14.75
N ALA A 26 -16.77 2.64 -14.15
CA ALA A 26 -16.62 3.72 -13.19
C ALA A 26 -15.65 3.31 -12.08
N ALA A 27 -14.73 4.21 -11.71
CA ALA A 27 -13.80 3.99 -10.61
C ALA A 27 -14.58 3.59 -9.34
N VAL A 28 -14.03 2.64 -8.59
CA VAL A 28 -14.65 2.23 -7.32
C VAL A 28 -14.49 3.38 -6.34
N GLU A 29 -15.60 3.98 -5.92
CA GLU A 29 -15.59 5.04 -4.91
C GLU A 29 -15.40 4.40 -3.53
N VAL A 30 -14.38 4.84 -2.80
CA VAL A 30 -14.02 4.30 -1.48
C VAL A 30 -14.25 5.36 -0.41
N GLU A 31 -15.16 5.07 0.52
CA GLU A 31 -15.33 5.90 1.71
C GLU A 31 -14.40 5.40 2.83
N MET A 32 -13.45 6.24 3.25
CA MET A 32 -12.56 5.93 4.36
C MET A 32 -13.28 6.10 5.70
N LYS A 33 -12.97 5.25 6.69
CA LYS A 33 -13.34 5.49 8.09
C LYS A 33 -12.81 6.83 8.57
N SER A 34 -13.46 7.41 9.56
CA SER A 34 -12.97 8.65 10.15
C SER A 34 -11.60 8.45 10.81
N MET A 35 -10.80 9.53 10.89
CA MET A 35 -9.50 9.51 11.56
C MET A 35 -9.60 9.06 13.03
N GLU A 36 -10.70 9.41 13.70
CA GLU A 36 -10.96 8.98 15.09
C GLU A 36 -11.16 7.46 15.18
N GLU A 37 -11.88 6.88 14.22
CA GLU A 37 -12.08 5.42 14.16
C GLU A 37 -10.79 4.69 13.85
N GLN A 38 -10.02 5.15 12.85
CA GLN A 38 -8.73 4.57 12.50
C GLN A 38 -7.75 4.64 13.68
N GLN A 39 -7.65 5.81 14.33
CA GLN A 39 -6.79 5.97 15.51
C GLN A 39 -7.22 5.07 16.65
N LYS A 40 -8.53 4.98 16.91
CA LYS A 40 -9.06 4.10 17.95
C LYS A 40 -8.71 2.65 17.66
N GLN A 41 -8.79 2.19 16.42
CA GLN A 41 -8.36 0.84 16.06
C GLN A 41 -6.87 0.64 16.33
N LEU A 42 -5.99 1.53 15.86
CA LEU A 42 -4.55 1.45 16.12
C LEU A 42 -4.21 1.40 17.61
N GLU A 43 -4.96 2.12 18.44
CA GLU A 43 -4.76 2.17 19.90
C GLU A 43 -5.35 0.97 20.66
N THR A 44 -6.27 0.22 20.05
CA THR A 44 -7.04 -0.83 20.76
C THR A 44 -6.86 -2.24 20.20
N PHE A 45 -6.46 -2.37 18.94
CA PHE A 45 -6.27 -3.67 18.31
C PHE A 45 -5.09 -4.41 18.93
N THR A 46 -5.33 -5.68 19.17
CA THR A 46 -4.33 -6.66 19.59
C THR A 46 -3.95 -7.55 18.41
N TYR A 47 -2.93 -8.40 18.62
CA TYR A 47 -2.59 -9.45 17.66
C TYR A 47 -3.80 -10.29 17.23
N GLU A 48 -4.69 -10.68 18.17
CA GLU A 48 -5.84 -11.53 17.85
C GLU A 48 -6.91 -10.78 17.04
N ASP A 49 -7.05 -9.48 17.24
CA ASP A 49 -7.97 -8.65 16.44
C ASP A 49 -7.48 -8.54 15.00
N TYR A 50 -6.18 -8.25 14.80
CA TYR A 50 -5.57 -8.28 13.47
C TYR A 50 -5.65 -9.67 12.85
N ARG A 51 -5.37 -10.72 13.64
CA ARG A 51 -5.39 -12.11 13.18
C ARG A 51 -6.75 -12.48 12.58
N MET A 52 -7.82 -12.11 13.26
CA MET A 52 -9.18 -12.37 12.80
C MET A 52 -9.45 -11.70 11.45
N VAL A 53 -9.07 -10.42 11.30
CA VAL A 53 -9.24 -9.68 10.04
C VAL A 53 -8.45 -10.34 8.91
N PHE A 54 -7.17 -10.66 9.12
CA PHE A 54 -6.33 -11.22 8.06
C PHE A 54 -6.66 -12.68 7.73
N ASP A 55 -7.13 -13.47 8.70
CA ASP A 55 -7.62 -14.83 8.42
C ASP A 55 -8.91 -14.80 7.59
N GLU A 56 -9.82 -13.87 7.87
CA GLU A 56 -11.05 -13.69 7.09
C GLU A 56 -10.75 -13.18 5.68
N ALA A 57 -9.90 -12.15 5.56
CA ALA A 57 -9.46 -11.62 4.27
C ALA A 57 -8.73 -12.69 3.44
N ALA A 58 -7.86 -13.50 4.05
CA ALA A 58 -7.16 -14.59 3.36
C ALA A 58 -8.13 -15.68 2.87
N ALA A 59 -9.08 -16.10 3.71
CA ALA A 59 -10.09 -17.08 3.33
C ALA A 59 -10.96 -16.58 2.17
N ARG A 60 -11.43 -15.33 2.23
CA ARG A 60 -12.21 -14.71 1.15
C ARG A 60 -11.37 -14.54 -0.12
N ALA A 61 -10.11 -14.13 -0.01
CA ALA A 61 -9.20 -14.04 -1.15
C ALA A 61 -8.96 -15.40 -1.85
N GLU A 62 -8.90 -16.50 -1.08
CA GLU A 62 -8.77 -17.85 -1.64
C GLU A 62 -10.01 -18.24 -2.48
N GLU A 63 -11.21 -17.86 -2.04
CA GLU A 63 -12.45 -18.09 -2.81
C GLU A 63 -12.51 -17.26 -4.11
N LEU A 64 -11.89 -16.08 -4.10
CA LEU A 64 -11.83 -15.15 -5.23
C LEU A 64 -10.58 -15.34 -6.11
N ALA A 65 -9.73 -16.32 -5.80
CA ALA A 65 -8.46 -16.51 -6.45
C ALA A 65 -8.60 -16.70 -7.97
N THR A 66 -7.72 -16.05 -8.70
CA THR A 66 -7.60 -16.09 -10.16
C THR A 66 -6.34 -16.82 -10.58
N GLU A 67 -6.13 -17.01 -11.89
CA GLU A 67 -4.85 -17.55 -12.42
C GLU A 67 -3.69 -16.54 -12.31
N ASP A 68 -3.95 -15.29 -11.92
CA ASP A 68 -2.96 -14.22 -11.78
C ASP A 68 -2.57 -14.04 -10.31
N ASP A 69 -1.40 -14.60 -9.93
CA ASP A 69 -0.89 -14.56 -8.56
C ASP A 69 -0.64 -13.13 -8.05
N LEU A 70 -0.29 -12.19 -8.95
CA LEU A 70 -0.10 -10.79 -8.56
C LEU A 70 -1.44 -10.17 -8.19
N LEU A 71 -2.48 -10.39 -9.01
CA LEU A 71 -3.81 -9.91 -8.69
C LEU A 71 -4.34 -10.51 -7.39
N ASN A 72 -4.11 -11.80 -7.13
CA ASN A 72 -4.56 -12.47 -5.91
C ASN A 72 -3.98 -11.81 -4.64
N LYS A 73 -2.72 -11.36 -4.71
CA LYS A 73 -2.07 -10.60 -3.65
C LYS A 73 -2.72 -9.23 -3.42
N TRP A 74 -3.11 -8.53 -4.48
CA TRP A 74 -3.84 -7.26 -4.36
C TRP A 74 -5.28 -7.44 -3.85
N ILE A 75 -5.96 -8.52 -4.24
CA ILE A 75 -7.29 -8.87 -3.69
C ILE A 75 -7.19 -9.01 -2.18
N LEU A 76 -6.19 -9.75 -1.67
CA LEU A 76 -6.02 -9.92 -0.23
C LEU A 76 -5.80 -8.59 0.50
N ARG A 77 -4.96 -7.71 -0.06
CA ARG A 77 -4.72 -6.37 0.53
C ARG A 77 -6.00 -5.55 0.59
N VAL A 78 -6.74 -5.49 -0.51
CA VAL A 78 -8.00 -4.76 -0.58
C VAL A 78 -9.02 -5.30 0.42
N LEU A 79 -9.15 -6.62 0.54
CA LEU A 79 -10.08 -7.22 1.50
C LEU A 79 -9.69 -6.96 2.95
N ALA A 80 -8.39 -6.92 3.27
CA ALA A 80 -7.94 -6.54 4.60
C ALA A 80 -8.16 -5.03 4.88
N ASP A 81 -7.88 -4.18 3.89
CA ASP A 81 -8.11 -2.73 3.99
C ASP A 81 -9.61 -2.38 4.05
N ASP A 82 -10.48 -3.19 3.46
CA ASP A 82 -11.94 -3.09 3.58
C ASP A 82 -12.36 -3.12 5.05
N GLU A 83 -11.89 -4.15 5.76
CA GLU A 83 -12.19 -4.36 7.17
C GLU A 83 -11.47 -3.36 8.09
N LEU A 84 -10.26 -2.93 7.75
CA LEU A 84 -9.46 -2.04 8.59
C LEU A 84 -9.79 -0.57 8.34
N LEU A 85 -9.87 -0.14 7.10
CA LEU A 85 -9.80 1.28 6.72
C LEU A 85 -11.08 1.84 6.10
N TYR A 86 -11.95 1.00 5.53
CA TYR A 86 -13.10 1.50 4.75
C TYR A 86 -14.41 1.49 5.56
N ALA A 87 -15.27 2.48 5.29
CA ALA A 87 -16.51 2.68 6.03
C ALA A 87 -17.63 1.73 5.57
N SER A 88 -17.45 1.08 4.43
CA SER A 88 -18.39 0.17 3.80
C SER A 88 -17.68 -1.02 3.17
N ASP A 89 -18.22 -2.20 3.40
CA ASP A 89 -17.68 -3.44 2.86
C ASP A 89 -17.89 -3.53 1.34
N PHE A 90 -16.85 -3.92 0.62
CA PHE A 90 -16.95 -4.24 -0.81
C PHE A 90 -17.71 -5.53 -1.05
N SER A 91 -18.49 -5.57 -2.13
CA SER A 91 -18.84 -6.85 -2.76
C SER A 91 -17.61 -7.53 -3.38
N ASP A 92 -17.69 -8.84 -3.63
CA ASP A 92 -16.57 -9.58 -4.23
C ASP A 92 -16.14 -9.01 -5.59
N GLU A 93 -17.10 -8.59 -6.42
CA GLU A 93 -16.83 -7.98 -7.72
C GLU A 93 -16.14 -6.61 -7.56
N GLU A 94 -16.56 -5.81 -6.58
CA GLU A 94 -15.93 -4.53 -6.26
C GLU A 94 -14.50 -4.72 -5.75
N ALA A 95 -14.26 -5.67 -4.85
CA ALA A 95 -12.94 -5.97 -4.31
C ALA A 95 -11.97 -6.40 -5.43
N ILE A 96 -12.40 -7.30 -6.33
CA ILE A 96 -11.57 -7.74 -7.47
C ILE A 96 -11.27 -6.57 -8.42
N ARG A 97 -12.28 -5.76 -8.74
CA ARG A 97 -12.11 -4.61 -9.63
C ARG A 97 -11.17 -3.57 -9.02
N PHE A 98 -11.35 -3.24 -7.75
CA PHE A 98 -10.51 -2.29 -7.03
C PHE A 98 -9.08 -2.81 -6.89
N ALA A 99 -8.88 -4.08 -6.54
CA ALA A 99 -7.56 -4.71 -6.50
C ALA A 99 -6.84 -4.65 -7.86
N ARG A 100 -7.57 -4.89 -8.96
CA ARG A 100 -7.02 -4.75 -10.31
C ARG A 100 -6.63 -3.31 -10.62
N GLN A 101 -7.47 -2.34 -10.23
CA GLN A 101 -7.18 -0.92 -10.39
C GLN A 101 -5.89 -0.54 -9.65
N GLU A 102 -5.80 -0.85 -8.35
CA GLU A 102 -4.61 -0.58 -7.52
C GLU A 102 -3.34 -1.24 -8.08
N MET A 103 -3.43 -2.49 -8.54
CA MET A 103 -2.31 -3.18 -9.18
C MET A 103 -1.83 -2.46 -10.45
N VAL A 104 -2.77 -2.06 -11.32
CA VAL A 104 -2.45 -1.36 -12.58
C VAL A 104 -1.88 0.03 -12.30
N GLU A 105 -2.47 0.77 -11.36
CA GLU A 105 -1.98 2.07 -10.93
C GLU A 105 -0.57 1.99 -10.34
N ASN A 106 -0.30 0.99 -9.49
CA ASN A 106 1.03 0.78 -8.93
C ASN A 106 2.08 0.54 -10.03
N GLU A 107 1.78 -0.27 -11.04
CA GLU A 107 2.68 -0.51 -12.16
C GLU A 107 2.85 0.72 -13.06
N ALA A 108 1.77 1.47 -13.33
CA ALA A 108 1.82 2.70 -14.10
C ALA A 108 2.66 3.77 -13.39
N TRP A 109 2.49 3.91 -12.08
CA TRP A 109 3.26 4.80 -11.22
C TRP A 109 4.76 4.49 -11.33
N LYS A 110 5.17 3.23 -11.17
CA LYS A 110 6.58 2.83 -11.29
C LYS A 110 7.13 3.08 -12.70
N ARG A 111 6.34 2.76 -13.74
CA ARG A 111 6.73 2.95 -15.14
C ARG A 111 6.91 4.41 -15.49
N TYR A 112 5.99 5.27 -15.05
CA TYR A 112 6.04 6.70 -15.35
C TYR A 112 7.28 7.35 -14.72
N ALA A 113 7.66 6.96 -13.50
CA ALA A 113 8.91 7.43 -12.86
C ALA A 113 10.13 7.11 -13.72
N GLN A 114 10.18 5.91 -14.30
CA GLN A 114 11.26 5.50 -15.17
C GLN A 114 11.25 6.23 -16.52
N GLU A 115 10.08 6.39 -17.15
CA GLU A 115 9.96 6.94 -18.50
C GLU A 115 10.15 8.47 -18.53
N GLU A 116 9.53 9.19 -17.59
CA GLU A 116 9.57 10.66 -17.56
C GLU A 116 10.79 11.19 -16.80
N TYR A 117 11.09 10.59 -15.65
CA TYR A 117 12.14 11.07 -14.74
C TYR A 117 13.43 10.27 -14.84
N GLY A 118 13.44 9.15 -15.57
CA GLY A 118 14.63 8.30 -15.68
C GLY A 118 14.96 7.52 -14.40
N VAL A 119 14.05 7.52 -13.40
CA VAL A 119 14.26 6.87 -12.11
C VAL A 119 14.06 5.35 -12.24
N SER A 120 15.17 4.60 -12.13
CA SER A 120 15.19 3.14 -12.04
C SER A 120 15.55 2.69 -10.64
N ILE A 121 15.18 1.45 -10.33
CA ILE A 121 15.68 0.72 -9.15
C ILE A 121 16.28 -0.62 -9.57
N THR A 122 17.14 -1.14 -8.72
CA THR A 122 17.72 -2.48 -8.82
C THR A 122 17.21 -3.37 -7.70
N GLU A 123 17.24 -4.69 -7.89
CA GLU A 123 16.87 -5.65 -6.83
C GLU A 123 17.70 -5.43 -5.55
N THR A 124 18.98 -5.09 -5.70
CA THR A 124 19.87 -4.82 -4.56
C THR A 124 19.45 -3.57 -3.78
N GLU A 125 19.01 -2.49 -4.45
CA GLU A 125 18.50 -1.30 -3.76
C GLU A 125 17.26 -1.66 -2.92
N VAL A 126 16.37 -2.50 -3.45
CA VAL A 126 15.17 -2.97 -2.73
C VAL A 126 15.55 -3.89 -1.57
N ASP A 127 16.45 -4.84 -1.77
CA ASP A 127 16.91 -5.75 -0.70
C ASP A 127 17.58 -4.97 0.44
N GLU A 128 18.40 -3.97 0.11
CA GLU A 128 19.02 -3.10 1.09
C GLU A 128 17.99 -2.27 1.86
N PHE A 129 16.97 -1.74 1.17
CA PHE A 129 15.86 -1.03 1.81
C PHE A 129 15.13 -1.94 2.81
N ILE A 130 14.74 -3.14 2.38
CA ILE A 130 14.05 -4.13 3.21
C ILE A 130 14.90 -4.52 4.42
N THR A 131 16.19 -4.81 4.21
CA THR A 131 17.11 -5.22 5.29
C THR A 131 17.28 -4.12 6.33
N LYS A 132 17.50 -2.87 5.90
CA LYS A 132 17.89 -1.76 6.78
C LYS A 132 16.69 -1.04 7.40
N GLY A 133 15.50 -1.18 6.80
CA GLY A 133 14.24 -0.65 7.31
C GLY A 133 13.39 -1.78 7.89
N PRO A 134 12.42 -2.32 7.13
CA PRO A 134 11.44 -3.31 7.62
C PRO A 134 12.01 -4.42 8.50
N ILE A 135 13.01 -5.17 8.03
CA ILE A 135 13.60 -6.29 8.78
C ILE A 135 14.29 -5.80 10.06
N ALA A 136 15.04 -4.70 10.00
CA ALA A 136 15.67 -4.12 11.17
C ALA A 136 14.67 -3.55 12.19
N SER A 137 13.47 -3.19 11.73
CA SER A 137 12.35 -2.70 12.56
C SER A 137 11.56 -3.82 13.25
N LEU A 138 11.75 -5.09 12.86
CA LEU A 138 11.18 -6.25 13.55
C LEU A 138 11.91 -6.62 14.84
N ASP A 139 13.14 -6.13 15.03
CA ASP A 139 13.88 -6.30 16.28
C ASP A 139 13.37 -5.27 17.32
N PRO A 140 12.73 -5.71 18.42
CA PRO A 140 12.20 -4.79 19.44
C PRO A 140 13.28 -4.01 20.19
N ASP A 141 14.54 -4.43 20.11
CA ASP A 141 15.67 -3.71 20.71
C ASP A 141 16.30 -2.68 19.74
N SER A 142 15.80 -2.58 18.51
CA SER A 142 16.27 -1.64 17.48
C SER A 142 15.81 -0.20 17.72
N ASP A 143 16.64 0.78 17.36
CA ASP A 143 16.24 2.20 17.33
C ASP A 143 15.17 2.51 16.26
N LEU A 144 14.94 1.56 15.34
CA LEU A 144 13.94 1.59 14.29
C LEU A 144 12.72 0.72 14.61
N ALA A 145 12.66 0.13 15.81
CA ALA A 145 11.61 -0.79 16.19
C ALA A 145 10.22 -0.21 15.91
N TYR A 146 9.38 -1.01 15.27
CA TYR A 146 7.97 -0.68 15.12
C TYR A 146 7.30 -0.59 16.48
N ASP A 147 6.20 0.18 16.55
CA ASP A 147 5.36 0.15 17.73
C ASP A 147 4.69 -1.23 17.89
N GLU A 148 4.25 -1.52 19.12
CA GLU A 148 3.70 -2.82 19.48
C GLU A 148 2.47 -3.21 18.64
N SER A 149 1.64 -2.23 18.26
CA SER A 149 0.43 -2.47 17.46
C SER A 149 0.82 -2.86 16.04
N TYR A 150 1.76 -2.13 15.44
CA TYR A 150 2.26 -2.45 14.10
C TYR A 150 3.00 -3.79 14.05
N MET A 151 3.82 -4.12 15.05
CA MET A 151 4.44 -5.45 15.14
C MET A 151 3.39 -6.56 15.26
N ALA A 152 2.34 -6.34 16.05
CA ALA A 152 1.23 -7.29 16.19
C ALA A 152 0.51 -7.50 14.85
N MET A 153 0.29 -6.42 14.09
CA MET A 153 -0.29 -6.48 12.75
C MET A 153 0.60 -7.26 11.78
N GLN A 154 1.89 -6.93 11.67
CA GLN A 154 2.82 -7.63 10.76
C GLN A 154 2.89 -9.12 11.07
N LYS A 155 2.94 -9.48 12.36
CA LYS A 155 2.90 -10.87 12.80
C LYS A 155 1.60 -11.56 12.40
N ALA A 156 0.45 -10.91 12.58
CA ALA A 156 -0.85 -11.46 12.22
C ALA A 156 -0.93 -11.75 10.72
N ILE A 157 -0.50 -10.81 9.87
CA ILE A 157 -0.45 -10.98 8.41
C ILE A 157 0.42 -12.18 8.05
N ALA A 158 1.66 -12.22 8.54
CA ALA A 158 2.61 -13.30 8.23
C ALA A 158 2.01 -14.67 8.59
N ASP A 159 1.51 -14.81 9.82
CA ASP A 159 0.91 -16.06 10.27
C ASP A 159 -0.33 -16.43 9.41
N SER A 160 -1.06 -15.45 8.83
CA SER A 160 -2.36 -15.69 8.12
C SER A 160 -2.11 -16.20 6.72
N LEU A 161 -1.00 -15.77 6.16
CA LEU A 161 -0.49 -16.25 4.87
C LEU A 161 0.37 -17.51 5.02
N GLY A 162 0.63 -17.97 6.25
CA GLY A 162 1.55 -19.08 6.51
C GLY A 162 3.01 -18.77 6.21
N LEU A 163 3.38 -17.49 6.27
CA LEU A 163 4.72 -16.96 6.03
C LEU A 163 5.43 -16.67 7.35
N THR A 164 6.75 -16.63 7.30
CA THR A 164 7.55 -15.92 8.31
C THR A 164 7.43 -14.40 8.08
N GLN A 165 7.74 -13.61 9.10
CA GLN A 165 7.79 -12.15 8.93
C GLN A 165 8.85 -11.74 7.89
N GLU A 166 9.96 -12.48 7.77
CA GLU A 166 10.97 -12.20 6.74
C GLU A 166 10.43 -12.47 5.33
N GLU A 167 9.74 -13.58 5.11
CA GLU A 167 9.07 -13.89 3.83
C GLU A 167 7.96 -12.89 3.52
N LEU A 168 7.22 -12.43 4.54
CA LEU A 168 6.25 -11.35 4.36
C LEU A 168 6.92 -10.11 3.77
N GLU A 169 8.07 -9.68 4.31
CA GLU A 169 8.75 -8.48 3.80
C GLU A 169 9.38 -8.68 2.41
N TYR A 170 10.10 -9.78 2.20
CA TYR A 170 10.86 -9.99 0.96
C TYR A 170 10.01 -10.48 -0.21
N GLU A 171 8.92 -11.20 0.04
CA GLU A 171 8.10 -11.80 -1.02
C GLU A 171 6.75 -11.08 -1.14
N PHE A 172 6.04 -10.92 -0.03
CA PHE A 172 4.70 -10.36 -0.05
C PHE A 172 4.68 -8.82 -0.06
N GLN A 173 5.61 -8.10 0.55
CA GLN A 173 5.57 -6.62 0.57
C GLN A 173 6.51 -5.97 -0.45
N ARG A 174 7.32 -6.76 -1.15
CA ARG A 174 8.39 -6.27 -2.05
C ARG A 174 7.96 -5.22 -3.07
N ASP A 175 6.81 -5.39 -3.70
CA ASP A 175 6.28 -4.44 -4.70
C ASP A 175 5.92 -3.08 -4.11
N LEU A 176 5.52 -3.02 -2.83
CA LEU A 176 5.35 -1.75 -2.12
C LEU A 176 6.71 -1.13 -1.79
N TYR A 177 7.72 -1.95 -1.49
CA TYR A 177 9.09 -1.48 -1.26
C TYR A 177 9.79 -0.99 -2.51
N GLU A 178 9.52 -1.59 -3.67
CA GLU A 178 9.95 -1.05 -4.97
C GLU A 178 9.44 0.39 -5.15
N ARG A 179 8.15 0.63 -4.88
CA ARG A 179 7.54 1.96 -4.96
C ARG A 179 8.17 2.93 -3.95
N ALA A 180 8.47 2.47 -2.73
CA ALA A 180 9.14 3.28 -1.71
C ALA A 180 10.55 3.71 -2.15
N VAL A 181 11.36 2.79 -2.68
CA VAL A 181 12.72 3.09 -3.17
C VAL A 181 12.69 4.03 -4.37
N ILE A 182 11.72 3.87 -5.28
CA ILE A 182 11.52 4.83 -6.37
C ILE A 182 11.20 6.22 -5.79
N TRP A 183 10.32 6.30 -4.79
CA TRP A 183 9.95 7.57 -4.17
C TRP A 183 11.15 8.28 -3.51
N GLU A 184 12.03 7.56 -2.82
CA GLU A 184 13.26 8.15 -2.22
C GLU A 184 14.15 8.85 -3.26
N LYS A 185 14.13 8.36 -4.50
CA LYS A 185 14.91 8.91 -5.63
C LYS A 185 14.15 10.00 -6.38
N LEU A 186 12.84 9.84 -6.50
CA LEU A 186 11.96 10.71 -7.28
C LEU A 186 11.57 11.99 -6.53
N GLU A 187 11.32 11.92 -5.22
CA GLU A 187 10.86 13.06 -4.42
C GLU A 187 11.78 14.30 -4.53
N PRO A 188 13.12 14.17 -4.51
CA PRO A 188 14.01 15.33 -4.71
C PRO A 188 13.85 15.98 -6.09
N GLU A 189 13.64 15.21 -7.15
CA GLU A 189 13.45 15.72 -8.52
C GLU A 189 12.12 16.45 -8.66
N LEU A 190 11.06 15.88 -8.08
CA LEU A 190 9.75 16.53 -8.04
C LEU A 190 9.79 17.80 -7.18
N THR A 191 10.51 17.78 -6.06
CA THR A 191 10.72 18.97 -5.21
C THR A 191 11.45 20.08 -5.96
N GLU A 192 12.42 19.74 -6.81
CA GLU A 192 13.06 20.72 -7.70
C GLU A 192 12.09 21.26 -8.75
N LYS A 193 11.23 20.40 -9.32
CA LYS A 193 10.27 20.77 -10.37
C LYS A 193 9.11 21.65 -9.86
N TYR A 194 8.47 21.28 -8.76
CA TYR A 194 7.27 21.94 -8.23
C TYR A 194 7.54 22.90 -7.08
N GLY A 195 8.69 22.75 -6.41
CA GLY A 195 9.11 23.58 -5.28
C GLY A 195 8.80 22.96 -3.90
N GLU A 196 9.56 23.38 -2.89
CA GLU A 196 9.54 22.83 -1.52
C GLU A 196 8.19 22.94 -0.78
N SER A 197 7.29 23.81 -1.23
CA SER A 197 5.97 24.00 -0.62
C SER A 197 4.84 23.24 -1.31
N ALA A 198 5.13 22.58 -2.43
CA ALA A 198 4.13 21.82 -3.18
C ALA A 198 3.86 20.46 -2.51
N ASP A 199 2.66 19.93 -2.71
CA ASP A 199 2.39 18.51 -2.45
C ASP A 199 2.89 17.72 -3.66
N VAL A 200 4.20 17.46 -3.68
CA VAL A 200 4.87 16.80 -4.81
C VAL A 200 4.31 15.41 -5.09
N ARG A 201 3.69 14.75 -4.11
CA ARG A 201 3.05 13.44 -4.31
C ARG A 201 1.73 13.60 -5.04
N ALA A 202 0.90 14.58 -4.67
CA ALA A 202 -0.34 14.87 -5.38
C ALA A 202 -0.06 15.25 -6.85
N GLU A 203 0.91 16.15 -7.08
CA GLU A 203 1.32 16.57 -8.43
C GLU A 203 1.77 15.37 -9.28
N TYR A 204 2.60 14.50 -8.71
CA TYR A 204 3.06 13.31 -9.42
C TYR A 204 1.93 12.32 -9.73
N ASN A 205 0.99 12.13 -8.79
CA ASN A 205 -0.18 11.28 -9.03
C ASN A 205 -1.08 11.85 -10.14
N GLU A 206 -1.23 13.17 -10.26
CA GLU A 206 -1.93 13.78 -11.40
C GLU A 206 -1.24 13.48 -12.73
N GLU A 207 0.09 13.50 -12.76
CA GLU A 207 0.85 13.13 -13.96
C GLU A 207 0.69 11.65 -14.34
N VAL A 208 0.73 10.75 -13.36
CA VAL A 208 0.49 9.31 -13.58
C VAL A 208 -0.92 9.09 -14.12
N ASN A 209 -1.92 9.78 -13.58
CA ASN A 209 -3.30 9.70 -14.09
C ASN A 209 -3.39 10.19 -15.53
N ALA A 210 -2.70 11.27 -15.89
CA ALA A 210 -2.65 11.74 -17.27
C ALA A 210 -1.97 10.71 -18.20
N TYR A 211 -0.88 10.08 -17.73
CA TYR A 211 -0.16 9.03 -18.45
C TYR A 211 -1.01 7.78 -18.69
N MET A 212 -1.82 7.36 -17.72
CA MET A 212 -2.70 6.20 -17.87
C MET A 212 -3.84 6.42 -18.88
N ASN A 213 -4.20 7.68 -19.14
CA ASN A 213 -5.29 8.07 -20.03
C ASN A 213 -4.83 8.55 -21.42
N SER A 214 -3.53 8.55 -21.71
CA SER A 214 -2.93 8.97 -22.99
C SER A 214 -2.74 7.83 -23.97
#